data_AF-A0A820ALY9-F1
#
_entry.id   AF-A0A820ALY9-F1
#
_cell.length_a   1.000
_cell.length_b   1.000
_cell.length_c   1.000
_cell.angle_alpha   90.00
_cell.angle_beta   90.00
_cell.angle_gamma   90.00
#
_symmetry.space_group_name_H-M   'P 1'
#
loop_
_entity.id
_entity.type
_entity.pdbx_description
1 polymer ?
#
loop_
_entity_poly.entity_id
_entity_poly.type
_entity_poly.pdbx_seq_one_letter_code
_entity_poly.pdbx_strand_id
1 'polypeptide(L)'
;MVELIRRVIPRDIVGDDGEKLQKMDALVHIFYEIAGVSGAFTTGLGLIPLLGNNYSFIITPILFTAAAIIWFFISSLGLAKTNNLNDENIRIDKNFESNYFKSILNGFIVFIQSFFIGAKIIFTHRKFVWLWSCYALTLYAHRYLENGIAPQIAKRYLEQSEWSQVIVGASNFGELLGAVFIFIFGNFIKTPLPWSRLDAFILLLVWYIPYYYPPINNVKYAWIIAATYIPIGFGSAADDIGLNSFIQSSLSGLESKHKNISALGAVASFLYSSYIIIYAILNPLLGLYIDNIYNSTRSVQSAFVNTVAIQMTVISTIVLISTLIPKGSMVCNPVLLHDEELDSTMDNVQSSDKLSHKKNDSEQNIQGNPRNETDSQLVKYF
;
A
#
# COMPACT_ATOMS: atom_id res chain seq x y z
N MET A 1 -9.69 -1.00 -1.43
CA MET A 1 -10.40 -2.02 -0.63
C MET A 1 -9.90 -3.42 -0.98
N VAL A 2 -9.86 -3.83 -2.25
CA VAL A 2 -9.28 -5.12 -2.70
C VAL A 2 -7.78 -5.25 -2.36
N GLU A 3 -6.99 -4.17 -2.53
CA GLU A 3 -5.55 -4.12 -2.15
C GLU A 3 -5.30 -4.41 -0.66
N LEU A 4 -6.17 -3.89 0.20
CA LEU A 4 -6.04 -4.02 1.66
C LEU A 4 -6.41 -5.44 2.11
N ILE A 5 -7.45 -6.01 1.50
CA ILE A 5 -7.90 -7.39 1.72
C ILE A 5 -6.79 -8.37 1.32
N ARG A 6 -6.14 -8.15 0.18
CA ARG A 6 -4.99 -8.93 -0.28
C ARG A 6 -3.81 -8.91 0.68
N ARG A 7 -3.60 -7.82 1.42
CA ARG A 7 -2.42 -7.64 2.30
C ARG A 7 -2.64 -8.14 3.73
N VAL A 8 -3.87 -8.52 4.08
CA VAL A 8 -4.24 -9.00 5.42
C VAL A 8 -4.62 -10.48 5.40
N ILE A 9 -5.38 -10.92 4.38
CA ILE A 9 -5.88 -12.32 4.28
C ILE A 9 -4.76 -13.38 4.26
N PRO A 10 -3.63 -13.21 3.55
CA PRO A 10 -2.59 -14.23 3.49
C PRO A 10 -2.12 -14.65 4.88
N ARG A 11 -1.97 -13.72 5.81
CA ARG A 11 -1.64 -14.02 7.20
C ARG A 11 -2.68 -14.86 7.92
N ASP A 12 -3.96 -14.53 7.76
CA ASP A 12 -5.05 -15.29 8.37
C ASP A 12 -5.10 -16.75 7.87
N ILE A 13 -4.50 -17.04 6.70
CA ILE A 13 -4.47 -18.37 6.09
C ILE A 13 -3.20 -19.16 6.47
N VAL A 14 -2.01 -18.56 6.41
CA VAL A 14 -0.72 -19.27 6.56
C VAL A 14 0.03 -19.02 7.88
N GLY A 15 -0.45 -18.12 8.75
CA GLY A 15 0.16 -17.79 10.02
C GLY A 15 1.40 -16.89 9.88
N ASP A 16 2.33 -16.93 10.85
CA ASP A 16 3.45 -15.96 10.92
C ASP A 16 4.74 -16.41 10.19
N ASP A 17 4.69 -17.49 9.43
CA ASP A 17 5.82 -18.02 8.66
C ASP A 17 6.08 -17.14 7.43
N GLY A 18 7.17 -16.36 7.47
CA GLY A 18 7.54 -15.42 6.42
C GLY A 18 7.66 -16.04 5.02
N GLU A 19 8.11 -17.29 4.90
CA GLU A 19 8.24 -17.95 3.59
C GLU A 19 6.87 -18.29 3.00
N LYS A 20 5.96 -18.81 3.84
CA LYS A 20 4.61 -19.15 3.41
C LYS A 20 3.78 -17.90 3.12
N LEU A 21 3.95 -16.84 3.91
CA LEU A 21 3.35 -15.53 3.67
C LEU A 21 3.77 -14.97 2.34
N GLN A 22 5.07 -15.00 2.05
CA GLN A 22 5.61 -14.52 0.78
C GLN A 22 5.08 -15.30 -0.41
N LYS A 23 4.96 -16.63 -0.30
CA LYS A 23 4.37 -17.48 -1.36
C LYS A 23 2.88 -17.23 -1.55
N MET A 24 2.13 -17.02 -0.47
CA MET A 24 0.70 -16.71 -0.54
C MET A 24 0.45 -15.31 -1.12
N ASP A 25 1.19 -14.29 -0.65
CA ASP A 25 1.16 -12.93 -1.18
C ASP A 25 1.52 -12.91 -2.67
N ALA A 26 2.54 -13.68 -3.07
CA ALA A 26 2.95 -13.83 -4.46
C ALA A 26 1.89 -14.54 -5.31
N LEU A 27 1.21 -15.57 -4.80
CA LEU A 27 0.14 -16.27 -5.51
C LEU A 27 -1.04 -15.34 -5.78
N VAL A 28 -1.47 -14.55 -4.79
CA VAL A 28 -2.52 -13.55 -4.99
C VAL A 28 -2.04 -12.42 -5.92
N HIS A 29 -0.75 -12.07 -5.89
CA HIS A 29 -0.10 -11.25 -6.93
C HIS A 29 -0.27 -11.77 -8.34
N ILE A 30 0.09 -13.02 -8.58
CA ILE A 30 0.01 -13.64 -9.90
C ILE A 30 -1.40 -13.56 -10.49
N PHE A 31 -2.45 -13.93 -9.74
CA PHE A 31 -3.82 -13.91 -10.28
C PHE A 31 -4.32 -12.51 -10.61
N TYR A 32 -4.02 -11.53 -9.77
CA TYR A 32 -4.39 -10.13 -10.02
C TYR A 32 -3.65 -9.58 -11.24
N GLU A 33 -2.35 -9.86 -11.38
CA GLU A 33 -1.58 -9.37 -12.52
C GLU A 33 -1.96 -10.08 -13.83
N ILE A 34 -2.32 -11.37 -13.79
CA ILE A 34 -2.89 -12.06 -14.97
C ILE A 34 -4.16 -11.32 -15.43
N ALA A 35 -5.03 -10.93 -14.50
CA ALA A 35 -6.23 -10.16 -14.82
C ALA A 35 -5.88 -8.76 -15.34
N GLY A 36 -4.90 -8.08 -14.73
CA GLY A 36 -4.42 -6.75 -15.15
C GLY A 36 -3.82 -6.74 -16.55
N VAL A 37 -2.94 -7.69 -16.86
CA VAL A 37 -2.32 -7.87 -18.18
C VAL A 37 -3.38 -8.19 -19.24
N SER A 38 -4.24 -9.16 -18.95
CA SER A 38 -5.30 -9.59 -19.86
C SER A 38 -6.28 -8.46 -20.14
N GLY A 39 -6.66 -7.70 -19.11
CA GLY A 39 -7.53 -6.53 -19.22
C GLY A 39 -6.92 -5.41 -20.05
N ALA A 40 -5.65 -5.06 -19.79
CA ALA A 40 -4.94 -4.01 -20.52
C ALA A 40 -4.80 -4.34 -22.01
N PHE A 41 -4.38 -5.56 -22.36
CA PHE A 41 -4.25 -5.95 -23.77
C PHE A 41 -5.59 -6.12 -24.48
N THR A 42 -6.60 -6.71 -23.83
CA THR A 42 -7.94 -6.80 -24.41
C THR A 42 -8.51 -5.41 -24.71
N THR A 43 -8.29 -4.46 -23.81
CA THR A 43 -8.76 -3.08 -23.98
C THR A 43 -7.98 -2.34 -25.06
N GLY A 44 -6.64 -2.37 -24.99
CA GLY A 44 -5.76 -1.63 -25.90
C GLY A 44 -5.73 -2.15 -27.32
N LEU A 45 -5.72 -3.48 -27.52
CA LEU A 45 -5.58 -4.11 -28.83
C LEU A 45 -6.91 -4.53 -29.46
N GLY A 46 -7.93 -4.77 -28.64
CA GLY A 46 -9.25 -5.23 -29.10
C GLY A 46 -10.31 -4.14 -29.02
N LEU A 47 -10.64 -3.71 -27.80
CA LEU A 47 -11.84 -2.89 -27.57
C LEU A 47 -11.71 -1.45 -28.05
N ILE A 48 -10.60 -0.76 -27.76
CA ILE A 48 -10.42 0.63 -28.17
C ILE A 48 -10.39 0.76 -29.71
N PRO A 49 -9.66 -0.09 -30.46
CA PRO A 49 -9.68 -0.01 -31.93
C PRO A 49 -11.06 -0.29 -32.56
N LEU A 50 -11.87 -1.16 -31.95
CA LEU A 50 -13.18 -1.57 -32.50
C LEU A 50 -14.34 -0.65 -32.08
N LEU A 51 -14.33 -0.18 -30.84
CA LEU A 51 -15.46 0.52 -30.21
C LEU A 51 -15.13 1.98 -29.86
N GLY A 52 -13.85 2.37 -29.92
CA GLY A 52 -13.36 3.66 -29.46
C GLY A 52 -13.25 3.74 -27.92
N ASN A 53 -12.58 4.79 -27.44
CA ASN A 53 -12.26 4.98 -26.02
C ASN A 53 -13.47 5.03 -25.08
N ASN A 54 -14.65 5.46 -25.56
CA ASN A 54 -15.81 5.66 -24.70
C ASN A 54 -16.61 4.36 -24.49
N TYR A 55 -16.71 3.52 -25.53
CA TYR A 55 -17.50 2.29 -25.48
C TYR A 55 -16.68 1.07 -25.01
N SER A 56 -15.35 1.17 -24.96
CA SER A 56 -14.49 0.09 -24.47
C SER A 56 -14.78 -0.34 -23.02
N PHE A 57 -15.41 0.53 -22.21
CA PHE A 57 -15.81 0.22 -20.82
C PHE A 57 -16.98 -0.75 -20.69
N ILE A 58 -17.64 -1.13 -21.78
CA ILE A 58 -18.82 -2.01 -21.75
C ILE A 58 -18.53 -3.40 -21.17
N ILE A 59 -17.29 -3.87 -21.26
CA ILE A 59 -16.88 -5.18 -20.78
C ILE A 59 -16.81 -5.26 -19.24
N THR A 60 -16.52 -4.14 -18.58
CA THR A 60 -16.34 -4.06 -17.13
C THR A 60 -17.57 -4.55 -16.36
N PRO A 61 -18.80 -4.00 -16.55
CA PRO A 61 -19.98 -4.46 -15.82
C PRO A 61 -20.30 -5.95 -16.06
N ILE A 62 -20.01 -6.47 -17.26
CA ILE A 62 -20.24 -7.89 -17.60
C ILE A 62 -19.33 -8.79 -16.76
N LEU A 63 -18.03 -8.49 -16.72
CA LEU A 63 -17.05 -9.26 -15.96
C LEU A 63 -17.30 -9.14 -14.45
N PHE A 64 -17.67 -7.96 -13.95
CA PHE A 64 -18.05 -7.78 -12.54
C PHE A 64 -19.31 -8.57 -12.16
N THR A 65 -20.28 -8.67 -13.08
CA THR A 65 -21.48 -9.50 -12.86
C THR A 65 -21.11 -10.98 -12.80
N ALA A 66 -20.25 -11.45 -13.71
CA ALA A 66 -19.76 -12.83 -13.67
C ALA A 66 -18.98 -13.12 -12.37
N ALA A 67 -18.14 -12.20 -11.93
CA ALA A 67 -17.42 -12.31 -10.65
C ALA A 67 -18.38 -12.37 -9.46
N ALA A 68 -19.44 -11.55 -9.45
CA ALA A 68 -20.47 -11.58 -8.41
C ALA A 68 -21.25 -12.91 -8.39
N ILE A 69 -21.56 -13.47 -9.56
CA ILE A 69 -22.20 -14.78 -9.68
C ILE A 69 -21.28 -15.87 -9.11
N ILE A 70 -20.00 -15.89 -9.51
CA ILE A 70 -19.02 -16.86 -8.98
C ILE A 70 -18.90 -16.71 -7.46
N TRP A 71 -18.81 -15.47 -6.95
CA TRP A 71 -18.74 -15.18 -5.52
C TRP A 71 -19.96 -15.73 -4.75
N PHE A 72 -21.15 -15.64 -5.34
CA PHE A 72 -22.37 -16.20 -4.74
C PHE A 72 -22.27 -17.73 -4.50
N PHE A 73 -21.53 -18.45 -5.34
CA PHE A 73 -21.30 -19.89 -5.19
C PHE A 73 -20.16 -20.27 -4.25
N ILE A 74 -19.33 -19.31 -3.80
CA ILE A 74 -18.20 -19.57 -2.89
C ILE A 74 -18.65 -19.74 -1.42
N SER A 75 -19.89 -19.40 -1.07
CA SER A 75 -20.36 -19.23 0.32
C SER A 75 -20.86 -20.49 1.07
N SER A 76 -20.31 -21.69 0.88
CA SER A 76 -20.72 -22.83 1.74
C SER A 76 -19.68 -23.88 2.09
N LEU A 77 -18.52 -23.91 1.44
CA LEU A 77 -17.61 -25.06 1.60
C LEU A 77 -16.60 -24.96 2.76
N GLY A 78 -16.35 -23.77 3.33
CA GLY A 78 -15.28 -23.59 4.33
C GLY A 78 -15.67 -22.88 5.63
N LEU A 79 -16.58 -21.90 5.58
CA LEU A 79 -16.94 -21.08 6.76
C LEU A 79 -17.91 -21.77 7.74
N ALA A 80 -18.67 -22.77 7.28
CA ALA A 80 -19.59 -23.50 8.14
C ALA A 80 -18.89 -24.34 9.23
N LYS A 81 -17.58 -24.63 9.07
CA LYS A 81 -16.82 -25.45 10.03
C LYS A 81 -16.11 -24.61 11.12
N THR A 82 -15.92 -23.31 10.90
CA THR A 82 -15.23 -22.40 11.85
C THR A 82 -16.20 -21.61 12.73
N ASN A 83 -17.51 -21.66 12.48
CA ASN A 83 -18.53 -21.06 13.34
C ASN A 83 -18.68 -21.71 14.74
N ASN A 84 -17.85 -22.71 15.07
CA ASN A 84 -17.85 -23.39 16.38
C ASN A 84 -16.63 -23.04 17.26
N LEU A 85 -15.79 -22.09 16.87
CA LEU A 85 -14.68 -21.61 17.71
C LEU A 85 -14.83 -20.11 17.95
N ASN A 86 -15.61 -19.78 18.99
CA ASN A 86 -15.49 -18.61 19.86
C ASN A 86 -14.78 -17.38 19.26
N ASP A 87 -15.42 -16.74 18.28
CA ASP A 87 -15.15 -15.35 17.93
C ASP A 87 -15.87 -14.43 18.96
N GLU A 88 -15.53 -14.62 20.25
CA GLU A 88 -16.09 -13.86 21.38
C GLU A 88 -15.49 -12.45 21.51
N ASN A 89 -14.59 -12.03 20.61
CA ASN A 89 -13.96 -10.70 20.67
C ASN A 89 -14.57 -9.67 19.72
N ILE A 90 -15.47 -10.05 18.81
CA ILE A 90 -16.35 -9.08 18.16
C ILE A 90 -17.67 -9.09 18.93
N ARG A 91 -17.67 -8.46 20.10
CA ARG A 91 -18.91 -7.91 20.67
C ARG A 91 -19.40 -6.84 19.69
N ILE A 92 -20.05 -7.27 18.62
CA ILE A 92 -21.10 -6.47 18.01
C ILE A 92 -22.12 -6.35 19.14
N ASP A 93 -22.02 -5.23 19.88
CA ASP A 93 -23.04 -4.85 20.84
C ASP A 93 -24.38 -4.99 20.10
N LYS A 94 -25.15 -6.02 20.46
CA LYS A 94 -26.49 -6.30 19.94
C LYS A 94 -27.49 -5.20 20.32
N ASN A 95 -27.02 -4.09 20.87
CA ASN A 95 -27.76 -2.90 21.29
C ASN A 95 -27.59 -1.73 20.33
N PHE A 96 -27.45 -1.98 19.03
CA PHE A 96 -27.39 -0.91 18.05
C PHE A 96 -28.38 -1.13 16.90
N GLU A 97 -29.60 -0.63 17.11
CA GLU A 97 -30.19 0.27 16.12
C GLU A 97 -29.31 1.54 15.98
N SER A 98 -28.03 1.39 15.66
CA SER A 98 -27.20 2.54 15.29
C SER A 98 -27.64 2.96 13.91
N ASN A 99 -28.11 4.20 13.79
CA ASN A 99 -28.17 4.89 12.51
C ASN A 99 -26.89 4.59 11.71
N TYR A 100 -27.05 4.11 10.48
CA TYR A 100 -25.95 3.77 9.55
C TYR A 100 -24.82 4.82 9.54
N PHE A 101 -25.21 6.09 9.67
CA PHE A 101 -24.28 7.23 9.78
C PHE A 101 -23.38 7.18 11.02
N LYS A 102 -23.91 6.79 12.19
CA LYS A 102 -23.14 6.63 13.43
C LYS A 102 -22.11 5.51 13.30
N SER A 103 -22.44 4.43 12.58
CA SER A 103 -21.50 3.33 12.31
C SER A 103 -20.39 3.74 11.35
N ILE A 104 -20.71 4.51 10.30
CA ILE A 104 -19.69 5.10 9.42
C ILE A 104 -18.76 6.02 10.19
N LEU A 105 -19.31 6.93 11.02
CA LEU A 105 -18.52 7.88 11.79
C LEU A 105 -17.61 7.15 12.79
N ASN A 106 -18.12 6.11 13.45
CA ASN A 106 -17.32 5.29 14.34
C ASN A 106 -16.18 4.58 13.58
N GLY A 107 -16.47 4.00 12.41
CA GLY A 107 -15.45 3.39 11.55
C GLY A 107 -14.38 4.39 11.11
N PHE A 108 -14.78 5.62 10.79
CA PHE A 108 -13.86 6.69 10.43
C PHE A 108 -12.95 7.11 11.59
N ILE A 109 -13.49 7.23 12.81
CA ILE A 109 -12.71 7.54 14.01
C ILE A 109 -11.69 6.43 14.30
N VAL A 110 -12.11 5.16 14.24
CA VAL A 110 -11.23 4.00 14.44
C VAL A 110 -10.14 3.93 13.37
N PHE A 111 -10.46 4.28 12.13
CA PHE A 111 -9.48 4.38 11.05
C PHE A 111 -8.44 5.47 11.33
N ILE A 112 -8.86 6.67 11.73
CA ILE A 112 -7.93 7.75 12.10
C ILE A 112 -7.03 7.34 13.27
N GLN A 113 -7.58 6.70 14.30
CA GLN A 113 -6.80 6.19 15.42
C GLN A 113 -5.76 5.16 14.95
N SER A 114 -6.17 4.21 14.10
CA SER A 114 -5.28 3.24 13.47
C SER A 114 -4.16 3.90 12.66
N PHE A 115 -4.48 4.96 11.91
CA PHE A 115 -3.51 5.74 11.14
C PHE A 115 -2.46 6.40 12.04
N PHE A 116 -2.86 7.05 13.13
CA PHE A 116 -1.92 7.70 14.06
C PHE A 116 -1.07 6.69 14.83
N ILE A 117 -1.66 5.56 15.24
CA ILE A 117 -0.91 4.48 15.91
C ILE A 117 0.12 3.89 14.94
N GLY A 118 -0.26 3.63 13.68
CA GLY A 118 0.67 3.17 12.64
C GLY A 118 1.82 4.14 12.40
N ALA A 119 1.52 5.45 12.33
CA ALA A 119 2.52 6.50 12.21
C ALA A 119 3.49 6.50 13.41
N LYS A 120 2.96 6.39 14.63
CA LYS A 120 3.73 6.32 15.87
C LYS A 120 4.68 5.12 15.86
N ILE A 121 4.21 3.93 15.48
CA ILE A 121 5.04 2.72 15.37
C ILE A 121 6.18 2.92 14.38
N ILE A 122 5.89 3.45 13.20
CA ILE A 122 6.88 3.62 12.13
C ILE A 122 7.96 4.64 12.52
N PHE A 123 7.57 5.80 13.05
CA PHE A 123 8.53 6.86 13.34
C PHE A 123 9.23 6.74 14.70
N THR A 124 8.71 5.93 15.63
CA THR A 124 9.35 5.72 16.94
C THR A 124 10.47 4.67 16.87
N HIS A 125 10.31 3.64 16.06
CA HIS A 125 11.27 2.54 16.00
C HIS A 125 12.19 2.68 14.78
N ARG A 126 13.50 2.75 15.03
CA ARG A 126 14.53 2.72 13.97
C ARG A 126 14.37 1.53 13.01
N LYS A 127 13.82 0.40 13.49
CA LYS A 127 13.50 -0.79 12.69
C LYS A 127 12.48 -0.50 11.58
N PHE A 128 11.60 0.49 11.74
CA PHE A 128 10.50 0.77 10.82
C PHE A 128 10.57 2.14 10.13
N VAL A 129 11.38 3.09 10.61
CA VAL A 129 11.47 4.46 10.02
C VAL A 129 11.71 4.45 8.51
N TRP A 130 12.60 3.58 8.02
CA TRP A 130 12.94 3.47 6.60
C TRP A 130 11.80 2.91 5.74
N LEU A 131 10.86 2.19 6.35
CA LEU A 131 9.76 1.51 5.68
C LEU A 131 8.82 2.50 5.00
N TRP A 132 8.62 3.69 5.59
CA TRP A 132 7.76 4.70 4.99
C TRP A 132 8.28 5.14 3.61
N SER A 133 9.57 5.45 3.50
CA SER A 133 10.18 5.86 2.24
C SER A 133 10.19 4.72 1.23
N CYS A 134 10.60 3.51 1.64
CA CYS A 134 10.66 2.35 0.74
C CYS A 134 9.29 1.81 0.34
N TYR A 135 8.20 2.18 1.02
CA TYR A 135 6.86 1.71 0.68
C TYR A 135 6.03 2.79 0.00
N ALA A 136 5.88 3.95 0.64
CA ALA A 136 4.96 4.98 0.16
C ALA A 136 5.50 5.70 -1.08
N LEU A 137 6.82 5.95 -1.16
CA LEU A 137 7.43 6.68 -2.27
C LEU A 137 7.65 5.80 -3.51
N THR A 138 8.08 4.55 -3.33
CA THR A 138 8.23 3.58 -4.43
C THR A 138 6.87 3.27 -5.08
N LEU A 139 5.86 2.96 -4.26
CA LEU A 139 4.49 2.71 -4.75
C LEU A 139 3.90 3.94 -5.45
N TYR A 140 4.16 5.13 -4.91
CA TYR A 140 3.81 6.39 -5.58
C TYR A 140 4.51 6.53 -6.93
N ALA A 141 5.84 6.35 -6.98
CA ALA A 141 6.64 6.50 -8.20
C ALA A 141 6.16 5.57 -9.30
N HIS A 142 5.99 4.29 -8.96
CA HIS A 142 5.51 3.26 -9.87
C HIS A 142 4.13 3.61 -10.44
N ARG A 143 3.15 3.89 -9.56
CA ARG A 143 1.79 4.23 -9.99
C ARG A 143 1.73 5.55 -10.74
N TYR A 144 2.60 6.51 -10.45
CA TYR A 144 2.72 7.75 -11.21
C TYR A 144 3.29 7.52 -12.61
N LEU A 145 4.26 6.61 -12.78
CA LEU A 145 4.76 6.23 -14.10
C LEU A 145 3.68 5.56 -14.97
N GLU A 146 2.87 4.69 -14.38
CA GLU A 146 1.80 3.96 -15.07
C GLU A 146 0.59 4.83 -15.39
N ASN A 147 0.07 5.57 -14.41
CA ASN A 147 -1.22 6.24 -14.52
C ASN A 147 -1.08 7.75 -14.79
N GLY A 148 0.07 8.34 -14.45
CA GLY A 148 0.38 9.74 -14.71
C GLY A 148 1.14 9.92 -16.04
N ILE A 149 2.27 9.22 -16.20
CA ILE A 149 3.20 9.44 -17.31
C ILE A 149 2.85 8.63 -18.56
N ALA A 150 2.53 7.34 -18.46
CA ALA A 150 2.25 6.51 -19.65
C ALA A 150 1.10 7.07 -20.53
N PRO A 151 -0.02 7.60 -19.99
CA PRO A 151 -1.03 8.25 -20.80
C PRO A 151 -0.53 9.52 -21.49
N GLN A 152 0.36 10.27 -20.85
CA GLN A 152 0.95 11.48 -21.43
C GLN A 152 1.92 11.11 -22.55
N ILE A 153 2.73 10.07 -22.40
CA ILE A 153 3.57 9.55 -23.49
C ILE A 153 2.69 9.12 -24.68
N ALA A 154 1.68 8.29 -24.43
CA ALA A 154 0.79 7.80 -25.48
C ALA A 154 0.10 8.94 -26.23
N LYS A 155 -0.49 9.90 -25.50
CA LYS A 155 -1.24 11.01 -26.09
C LYS A 155 -0.36 12.10 -26.70
N ARG A 156 0.80 12.40 -26.11
CA ARG A 156 1.62 13.58 -26.47
C ARG A 156 2.84 13.23 -27.33
N TYR A 157 3.40 12.03 -27.22
CA TYR A 157 4.48 11.57 -28.09
C TYR A 157 3.97 10.70 -29.24
N LEU A 158 3.03 9.81 -28.99
CA LEU A 158 2.55 8.86 -30.01
C LEU A 158 1.25 9.29 -30.69
N GLU A 159 0.61 10.37 -30.20
CA GLU A 159 -0.69 10.91 -30.64
C GLU A 159 -1.86 9.91 -30.61
N GLN A 160 -1.69 8.79 -29.90
CA GLN A 160 -2.64 7.69 -29.84
C GLN A 160 -2.77 7.19 -28.40
N SER A 161 -3.95 7.39 -27.82
CA SER A 161 -4.25 7.08 -26.41
C SER A 161 -4.22 5.59 -26.09
N GLU A 162 -4.52 4.74 -27.07
CA GLU A 162 -4.57 3.28 -26.98
C GLU A 162 -3.23 2.69 -26.53
N TRP A 163 -2.10 3.30 -26.93
CA TRP A 163 -0.77 2.83 -26.55
C TRP A 163 -0.49 2.94 -25.06
N SER A 164 -1.24 3.77 -24.33
CA SER A 164 -1.14 3.82 -22.88
C SER A 164 -1.48 2.46 -22.27
N GLN A 165 -2.47 1.75 -22.82
CA GLN A 165 -2.87 0.42 -22.32
C GLN A 165 -1.81 -0.64 -22.65
N VAL A 166 -1.09 -0.49 -23.76
CA VAL A 166 0.02 -1.39 -24.11
C VAL A 166 1.21 -1.16 -23.17
N ILE A 167 1.56 0.10 -22.89
CA ILE A 167 2.65 0.44 -21.96
C ILE A 167 2.32 -0.04 -20.53
N VAL A 168 1.12 0.26 -20.03
CA VAL A 168 0.67 -0.20 -18.70
C VAL A 168 0.53 -1.72 -18.67
N GLY A 169 0.02 -2.35 -19.72
CA GLY A 169 -0.06 -3.81 -19.82
C GLY A 169 1.31 -4.49 -19.74
N ALA A 170 2.35 -3.87 -20.29
CA ALA A 170 3.72 -4.36 -20.16
C ALA A 170 4.28 -4.16 -18.74
N SER A 171 3.91 -3.08 -18.05
CA SER A 171 4.23 -2.88 -16.63
C SER A 171 3.61 -3.98 -15.76
N ASN A 172 2.31 -4.23 -15.91
CA ASN A 172 1.60 -5.33 -15.21
C ASN A 172 2.21 -6.70 -15.54
N PHE A 173 2.68 -6.90 -16.79
CA PHE A 173 3.38 -8.12 -17.16
C PHE A 173 4.74 -8.25 -16.45
N GLY A 174 5.44 -7.13 -16.28
CA GLY A 174 6.60 -7.04 -15.40
C GLY A 174 6.26 -7.44 -13.95
N GLU A 175 5.19 -6.87 -13.40
CA GLU A 175 4.70 -7.20 -12.05
C GLU A 175 4.39 -8.70 -11.91
N LEU A 176 3.74 -9.30 -12.90
CA LEU A 176 3.50 -10.74 -12.98
C LEU A 176 4.81 -11.55 -12.93
N LEU A 177 5.81 -11.16 -13.74
CA LEU A 177 7.11 -11.83 -13.75
C LEU A 177 7.82 -11.70 -12.41
N GLY A 178 7.74 -10.53 -11.76
CA GLY A 178 8.28 -10.30 -10.41
C GLY A 178 7.62 -11.20 -9.38
N ALA A 179 6.29 -11.27 -9.40
CA ALA A 179 5.51 -12.11 -8.49
C ALA A 179 5.82 -13.61 -8.68
N VAL A 180 5.89 -14.09 -9.94
CA VAL A 180 6.29 -15.47 -10.25
C VAL A 180 7.72 -15.74 -9.77
N PHE A 181 8.64 -14.78 -9.97
CA PHE A 181 10.01 -14.92 -9.52
C PHE A 181 10.07 -15.07 -7.99
N ILE A 182 9.38 -14.23 -7.23
CA ILE A 182 9.31 -14.34 -5.78
C ILE A 182 8.63 -15.63 -5.34
N PHE A 183 7.60 -16.09 -6.05
CA PHE A 183 6.92 -17.36 -5.73
C PHE A 183 7.88 -18.56 -5.83
N ILE A 184 8.73 -18.60 -6.86
CA ILE A 184 9.67 -19.71 -7.10
C ILE A 184 10.94 -19.55 -6.25
N PHE A 185 11.49 -18.33 -6.17
CA PHE A 185 12.81 -18.05 -5.60
C PHE A 185 12.79 -17.27 -4.28
N GLY A 186 11.63 -17.05 -3.67
CA GLY A 186 11.48 -16.26 -2.43
C GLY A 186 12.38 -16.72 -1.29
N ASN A 187 12.68 -18.02 -1.24
CA ASN A 187 13.56 -18.64 -0.24
C ASN A 187 15.02 -18.11 -0.29
N PHE A 188 15.44 -17.50 -1.41
CA PHE A 188 16.81 -17.02 -1.61
C PHE A 188 17.07 -15.67 -0.94
N ILE A 189 16.07 -14.79 -0.88
CA ILE A 189 16.21 -13.42 -0.38
C ILE A 189 15.32 -13.23 0.85
N LYS A 190 15.96 -13.30 2.01
CA LYS A 190 15.31 -13.27 3.33
C LYS A 190 14.88 -11.87 3.78
N THR A 191 15.34 -10.82 3.09
CA THR A 191 15.04 -9.43 3.46
C THR A 191 14.47 -8.64 2.28
N PRO A 192 13.63 -7.64 2.53
CA PRO A 192 13.06 -6.81 1.47
C PRO A 192 14.07 -5.80 0.88
N LEU A 193 15.14 -5.46 1.60
CA LEU A 193 16.09 -4.41 1.22
C LEU A 193 16.73 -4.58 -0.17
N PRO A 194 17.13 -5.79 -0.63
CA PRO A 194 17.70 -5.96 -1.95
C PRO A 194 16.69 -5.61 -3.05
N TRP A 195 15.41 -5.92 -2.82
CA TRP A 195 14.32 -5.59 -3.74
C TRP A 195 14.05 -4.09 -3.77
N SER A 196 13.99 -3.42 -2.62
CA SER A 196 13.81 -1.96 -2.59
C SER A 196 14.96 -1.20 -3.26
N ARG A 197 16.19 -1.71 -3.15
CA ARG A 197 17.35 -1.15 -3.85
C ARG A 197 17.28 -1.38 -5.34
N LEU A 198 16.93 -2.62 -5.74
CA LEU A 198 16.78 -2.98 -7.14
C LEU A 198 15.70 -2.11 -7.79
N ASP A 199 14.53 -1.99 -7.15
CA ASP A 199 13.44 -1.13 -7.62
C ASP A 199 13.89 0.33 -7.78
N ALA A 200 14.56 0.89 -6.76
CA ALA A 200 15.09 2.25 -6.84
C ALA A 200 16.04 2.47 -8.03
N PHE A 201 16.89 1.49 -8.38
CA PHE A 201 17.76 1.60 -9.56
C PHE A 201 16.99 1.43 -10.87
N ILE A 202 16.07 0.45 -10.93
CA ILE A 202 15.28 0.17 -12.12
C ILE A 202 14.35 1.34 -12.45
N LEU A 203 13.84 2.07 -11.46
CA LEU A 203 13.07 3.31 -11.67
C LEU A 203 13.84 4.33 -12.52
N LEU A 204 15.17 4.33 -12.50
CA LEU A 204 15.99 5.24 -13.31
C LEU A 204 16.05 4.85 -14.80
N LEU A 205 15.54 3.67 -15.19
CA LEU A 205 15.46 3.31 -16.60
C LEU A 205 14.60 4.28 -17.41
N VAL A 206 13.64 4.97 -16.80
CA VAL A 206 12.79 5.96 -17.49
C VAL A 206 13.53 7.24 -17.89
N TRP A 207 14.79 7.41 -17.48
CA TRP A 207 15.56 8.63 -17.69
C TRP A 207 15.79 8.96 -19.18
N TYR A 208 15.69 7.98 -20.09
CA TYR A 208 15.81 8.23 -21.52
C TYR A 208 14.54 8.86 -22.13
N ILE A 209 13.37 8.74 -21.49
CA ILE A 209 12.07 9.17 -22.04
C ILE A 209 12.04 10.66 -22.45
N PRO A 210 12.57 11.61 -21.65
CA PRO A 210 12.59 13.02 -22.05
C PRO A 210 13.44 13.30 -23.30
N TYR A 211 14.42 12.43 -23.59
CA TYR A 211 15.34 12.54 -24.72
C TYR A 211 14.95 11.64 -25.89
N TYR A 212 13.82 10.95 -25.79
CA TYR A 212 13.33 10.05 -26.82
C TYR A 212 12.43 10.78 -27.82
N TYR A 213 12.71 10.63 -29.12
CA TYR A 213 11.98 11.29 -30.21
C TYR A 213 11.34 10.23 -31.12
N PRO A 214 10.23 9.59 -30.69
CA PRO A 214 9.56 8.61 -31.52
C PRO A 214 8.87 9.30 -32.71
N PRO A 215 8.92 8.74 -33.93
CA PRO A 215 8.07 9.16 -35.02
C PRO A 215 6.60 8.85 -34.67
N ILE A 216 5.73 9.78 -35.04
CA ILE A 216 4.30 9.76 -34.75
C ILE A 216 3.63 8.53 -35.41
N ASN A 217 2.60 7.98 -34.77
CA ASN A 217 1.75 6.91 -35.31
C ASN A 217 2.52 5.62 -35.67
N ASN A 218 3.58 5.30 -34.91
CA ASN A 218 4.34 4.07 -35.12
C ASN A 218 4.32 3.17 -33.88
N VAL A 219 3.59 2.06 -34.01
CA VAL A 219 3.38 1.03 -32.98
C VAL A 219 4.69 0.47 -32.42
N LYS A 220 5.75 0.39 -33.24
CA LYS A 220 7.04 -0.15 -32.80
C LYS A 220 7.63 0.63 -31.63
N TYR A 221 7.43 1.95 -31.61
CA TYR A 221 7.96 2.83 -30.58
C TYR A 221 7.16 2.71 -29.28
N ALA A 222 5.86 2.44 -29.36
CA ALA A 222 5.04 2.08 -28.20
C ALA A 222 5.56 0.81 -27.52
N TRP A 223 5.89 -0.22 -28.31
CA TRP A 223 6.44 -1.49 -27.79
C TRP A 223 7.84 -1.35 -27.22
N ILE A 224 8.68 -0.46 -27.75
CA ILE A 224 10.00 -0.17 -27.16
C ILE A 224 9.81 0.44 -25.76
N ILE A 225 8.92 1.41 -25.62
CA ILE A 225 8.61 2.02 -24.31
C ILE A 225 8.00 0.97 -23.38
N ALA A 226 7.05 0.18 -23.86
CA ALA A 226 6.44 -0.91 -23.11
C ALA A 226 7.49 -1.91 -22.60
N ALA A 227 8.49 -2.26 -23.41
CA ALA A 227 9.58 -3.15 -23.00
C ALA A 227 10.41 -2.58 -21.84
N THR A 228 10.58 -1.25 -21.76
CA THR A 228 11.28 -0.61 -20.63
C THR A 228 10.45 -0.57 -19.34
N TYR A 229 9.12 -0.67 -19.44
CA TYR A 229 8.24 -0.77 -18.28
C TYR A 229 8.21 -2.18 -17.68
N ILE A 230 8.60 -3.23 -18.42
CA ILE A 230 8.65 -4.61 -17.90
C ILE A 230 9.62 -4.73 -16.72
N PRO A 231 10.89 -4.29 -16.79
CA PRO A 231 11.78 -4.29 -15.63
C PRO A 231 11.23 -3.47 -14.46
N ILE A 232 10.60 -2.32 -14.73
CA ILE A 232 10.03 -1.43 -13.70
C ILE A 232 8.93 -2.14 -12.92
N GLY A 233 7.96 -2.74 -13.62
CA GLY A 233 6.93 -3.56 -12.98
C GLY A 233 7.51 -4.73 -12.20
N PHE A 234 8.55 -5.40 -12.73
CA PHE A 234 9.23 -6.49 -12.04
C PHE A 234 9.83 -6.04 -10.70
N GLY A 235 10.58 -4.92 -10.70
CA GLY A 235 11.19 -4.35 -9.50
C GLY A 235 10.14 -3.98 -8.45
N SER A 236 9.09 -3.28 -8.89
CA SER A 236 7.98 -2.81 -8.06
C SER A 236 7.25 -3.97 -7.37
N ALA A 237 6.88 -5.03 -8.11
CA ALA A 237 6.19 -6.18 -7.52
C ALA A 237 7.08 -6.98 -6.55
N ALA A 238 8.35 -7.15 -6.87
CA ALA A 238 9.29 -7.83 -5.98
C ALA A 238 9.50 -7.06 -4.66
N ASP A 239 9.56 -5.72 -4.75
CA ASP A 239 9.63 -4.84 -3.58
C ASP A 239 8.34 -4.89 -2.75
N ASP A 240 7.17 -4.71 -3.35
CA ASP A 240 5.89 -4.71 -2.62
C ASP A 240 5.62 -6.05 -1.91
N ILE A 241 5.84 -7.18 -2.58
CA ILE A 241 5.69 -8.50 -1.97
C ILE A 241 6.70 -8.67 -0.82
N GLY A 242 7.96 -8.31 -1.05
CA GLY A 242 9.00 -8.40 -0.03
C GLY A 242 8.69 -7.55 1.21
N LEU A 243 8.28 -6.31 1.02
CA LEU A 243 7.94 -5.38 2.09
C LEU A 243 6.69 -5.84 2.85
N ASN A 244 5.63 -6.28 2.16
CA ASN A 244 4.42 -6.76 2.81
C ASN A 244 4.71 -8.00 3.67
N SER A 245 5.46 -8.98 3.16
CA SER A 245 5.86 -10.15 3.94
C SER A 245 6.74 -9.79 5.15
N PHE A 246 7.63 -8.81 5.01
CA PHE A 246 8.43 -8.29 6.13
C PHE A 246 7.57 -7.60 7.20
N ILE A 247 6.59 -6.79 6.79
CA ILE A 247 5.65 -6.11 7.70
C ILE A 247 4.84 -7.15 8.46
N GLN A 248 4.25 -8.12 7.76
CA GLN A 248 3.42 -9.18 8.34
C GLN A 248 4.21 -10.02 9.34
N SER A 249 5.43 -10.45 8.99
CA SER A 249 6.28 -11.26 9.88
C SER A 249 6.89 -10.46 11.05
N SER A 250 7.15 -9.16 10.90
CA SER A 250 7.76 -8.34 11.96
C SER A 250 6.76 -7.83 13.00
N LEU A 251 5.47 -7.74 12.66
CA LEU A 251 4.42 -7.22 13.53
C LEU A 251 3.62 -8.31 14.25
N SER A 252 3.80 -9.59 13.88
CA SER A 252 3.15 -10.72 14.53
C SER A 252 3.43 -10.79 16.03
N GLY A 253 4.68 -10.51 16.45
CA GLY A 253 5.06 -10.45 17.86
C GLY A 253 4.40 -9.31 18.65
N LEU A 254 3.91 -8.26 17.98
CA LEU A 254 3.38 -7.04 18.61
C LEU A 254 1.87 -7.05 18.82
N GLU A 255 1.13 -7.97 18.18
CA GLU A 255 -0.33 -8.02 18.27
C GLU A 255 -0.88 -8.48 19.61
N SER A 256 -0.07 -9.14 20.44
CA SER A 256 -0.50 -9.63 21.76
C SER A 256 -0.79 -8.52 22.78
N LYS A 257 -0.45 -7.25 22.52
CA LYS A 257 -0.45 -6.17 23.53
C LYS A 257 -1.55 -5.11 23.41
N HIS A 258 -2.31 -5.03 22.31
CA HIS A 258 -3.37 -4.01 22.11
C HIS A 258 -4.74 -4.64 21.85
N LYS A 259 -5.70 -4.41 22.77
CA LYS A 259 -7.00 -5.14 22.82
C LYS A 259 -7.99 -4.78 21.70
N ASN A 260 -7.84 -3.63 21.04
CA ASN A 260 -8.85 -3.09 20.12
C ASN A 260 -8.32 -2.72 18.70
N ILE A 261 -7.01 -2.72 18.47
CA ILE A 261 -6.41 -2.31 17.20
C ILE A 261 -5.22 -3.22 16.89
N SER A 262 -5.28 -3.95 15.77
CA SER A 262 -4.16 -4.75 15.27
C SER A 262 -3.00 -3.84 14.85
N ALA A 263 -1.79 -4.14 15.32
CA ALA A 263 -0.57 -3.41 14.95
C ALA A 263 -0.28 -3.52 13.44
N LEU A 264 -0.56 -4.69 12.85
CA LEU A 264 -0.45 -4.91 11.40
C LEU A 264 -1.42 -4.01 10.63
N GLY A 265 -2.70 -4.02 11.03
CA GLY A 265 -3.72 -3.19 10.40
C GLY A 265 -3.42 -1.69 10.52
N ALA A 266 -2.88 -1.23 11.66
CA ALA A 266 -2.49 0.15 11.88
C ALA A 266 -1.33 0.59 10.97
N VAL A 267 -0.25 -0.20 10.91
CA VAL A 267 0.92 0.09 10.05
C VAL A 267 0.54 0.08 8.58
N ALA A 268 -0.19 -0.95 8.12
CA ALA A 268 -0.66 -1.04 6.74
C ALA A 268 -1.56 0.16 6.37
N SER A 269 -2.48 0.55 7.27
CA SER A 269 -3.34 1.71 7.08
C SER A 269 -2.53 3.00 6.91
N PHE A 270 -1.55 3.24 7.78
CA PHE A 270 -0.71 4.43 7.69
C PHE A 270 0.11 4.49 6.40
N LEU A 271 0.81 3.42 6.05
CA LEU A 271 1.67 3.36 4.86
C LEU A 271 0.88 3.54 3.57
N TYR A 272 -0.22 2.80 3.44
CA TYR A 272 -1.04 2.83 2.23
C TYR A 272 -1.77 4.17 2.08
N SER A 273 -2.32 4.72 3.18
CA SER A 273 -2.93 6.04 3.15
C SER A 273 -1.92 7.15 2.87
N SER A 274 -0.68 7.04 3.36
CA SER A 274 0.40 7.98 3.01
C SER A 274 0.64 8.01 1.50
N TYR A 275 0.77 6.84 0.86
CA TYR A 275 0.87 6.72 -0.60
C TYR A 275 -0.32 7.39 -1.31
N ILE A 276 -1.56 7.06 -0.91
CA ILE A 276 -2.78 7.62 -1.54
C ILE A 276 -2.79 9.14 -1.43
N ILE A 277 -2.47 9.70 -0.26
CA ILE A 277 -2.47 11.15 -0.04
C ILE A 277 -1.41 11.81 -0.93
N ILE A 278 -0.19 11.26 -0.98
CA ILE A 278 0.89 11.77 -1.84
C ILE A 278 0.45 11.72 -3.30
N TYR A 279 -0.11 10.60 -3.75
CA TYR A 279 -0.55 10.43 -5.13
C TYR A 279 -1.70 11.38 -5.50
N ALA A 280 -2.70 11.52 -4.62
CA ALA A 280 -3.87 12.38 -4.84
C ALA A 280 -3.50 13.87 -4.91
N ILE A 281 -2.44 14.30 -4.22
CA ILE A 281 -1.94 15.68 -4.26
C ILE A 281 -1.01 15.88 -5.47
N LEU A 282 0.00 15.03 -5.62
CA LEU A 282 1.05 15.25 -6.62
C LEU A 282 0.58 14.96 -8.04
N ASN A 283 -0.25 13.93 -8.27
CA ASN A 283 -0.65 13.56 -9.62
C ASN A 283 -1.42 14.69 -10.34
N PRO A 284 -2.43 15.35 -9.73
CA PRO A 284 -3.08 16.51 -10.34
C PRO A 284 -2.15 17.73 -10.51
N LEU A 285 -1.32 18.04 -9.50
CA LEU A 285 -0.40 19.19 -9.57
C LEU A 285 0.63 19.04 -10.69
N LEU A 286 1.22 17.85 -10.82
CA LEU A 286 2.18 17.56 -11.88
C LEU A 286 1.49 17.47 -13.25
N GLY A 287 0.26 16.98 -13.32
CA GLY A 287 -0.56 17.03 -14.53
C GLY A 287 -0.78 18.46 -15.03
N LEU A 288 -1.19 19.37 -14.14
CA LEU A 288 -1.34 20.80 -14.45
C LEU A 288 -0.02 21.43 -14.91
N TYR A 289 1.09 21.07 -14.26
CA TYR A 289 2.42 21.52 -14.66
C TYR A 289 2.80 21.06 -16.08
N ILE A 290 2.56 19.78 -16.41
CA ILE A 290 2.82 19.23 -17.74
C ILE A 290 1.95 19.94 -18.79
N ASP A 291 0.67 20.13 -18.52
CA ASP A 291 -0.26 20.80 -19.44
C ASP A 291 0.11 22.27 -19.65
N ASN A 292 0.53 22.98 -18.60
CA ASN A 292 0.97 24.38 -18.69
C ASN A 292 2.22 24.53 -19.57
N ILE A 293 3.19 23.63 -19.43
CA ILE A 293 4.39 23.62 -20.29
C ILE A 293 3.99 23.29 -21.72
N TYR A 294 3.19 22.25 -21.93
CA TYR A 294 2.74 21.89 -23.27
C TYR A 294 2.02 23.04 -23.99
N ASN A 295 1.16 23.78 -23.27
CA ASN A 295 0.47 24.93 -23.83
C ASN A 295 1.43 26.09 -24.19
N SER A 296 2.54 26.22 -23.47
CA SER A 296 3.53 27.29 -23.67
C SER A 296 4.55 26.97 -24.76
N THR A 297 5.11 25.75 -24.78
CA THR A 297 6.23 25.36 -25.67
C THR A 297 5.82 24.41 -26.79
N ARG A 298 4.57 23.90 -26.78
CA ARG A 298 4.09 22.82 -27.67
C ARG A 298 4.91 21.53 -27.59
N SER A 299 5.75 21.38 -26.58
CA SER A 299 6.55 20.18 -26.31
C SER A 299 6.44 19.79 -24.84
N VAL A 300 6.29 18.49 -24.57
CA VAL A 300 6.25 17.94 -23.20
C VAL A 300 7.63 17.60 -22.65
N GLN A 301 8.69 17.72 -23.44
CA GLN A 301 10.03 17.24 -23.08
C GLN A 301 10.58 17.90 -21.83
N SER A 302 10.54 19.24 -21.77
CA SER A 302 11.00 19.98 -20.59
C SER A 302 10.17 19.63 -19.34
N ALA A 303 8.90 19.25 -19.52
CA ALA A 303 8.07 18.78 -18.42
C ALA A 303 8.54 17.40 -17.95
N PHE A 304 8.80 16.47 -18.88
CA PHE A 304 9.29 15.12 -18.57
C PHE A 304 10.70 15.11 -17.98
N VAL A 305 11.59 16.06 -18.31
CA VAL A 305 12.87 16.20 -17.60
C VAL A 305 12.62 16.37 -16.09
N ASN A 306 11.65 17.18 -15.70
CA ASN A 306 11.36 17.43 -14.29
C ASN A 306 10.53 16.29 -13.66
N THR A 307 9.49 15.80 -14.34
CA THR A 307 8.54 14.82 -13.76
C THR A 307 8.98 13.37 -13.90
N VAL A 308 9.74 13.02 -14.94
CA VAL A 308 10.20 11.66 -15.23
C VAL A 308 11.65 11.47 -14.80
N ALA A 309 12.56 12.36 -15.21
CA ALA A 309 13.97 12.18 -14.89
C ALA A 309 14.33 12.66 -13.47
N ILE A 310 14.13 13.94 -13.17
CA ILE A 310 14.57 14.53 -11.88
C ILE A 310 13.78 13.94 -10.71
N GLN A 311 12.45 13.91 -10.80
CA GLN A 311 11.61 13.38 -9.72
C GLN A 311 11.93 11.91 -9.38
N MET A 312 12.09 11.05 -10.39
CA MET A 312 12.45 9.64 -10.15
C MET A 312 13.86 9.50 -9.60
N THR A 313 14.80 10.37 -9.99
CA THR A 313 16.14 10.42 -9.40
C THR A 313 16.10 10.79 -7.92
N VAL A 314 15.29 11.79 -7.56
CA VAL A 314 15.10 12.20 -6.16
C VAL A 314 14.49 11.07 -5.33
N ILE A 315 13.43 10.43 -5.84
CA ILE A 315 12.77 9.31 -5.15
C ILE A 315 13.73 8.14 -4.99
N SER A 316 14.41 7.73 -6.08
CA SER A 316 15.42 6.68 -6.06
C SER A 316 16.51 6.95 -5.02
N THR A 317 17.01 8.19 -4.96
CA THR A 317 18.03 8.59 -3.98
C THR A 317 17.51 8.50 -2.55
N ILE A 318 16.30 9.00 -2.27
CA ILE A 318 15.68 8.94 -0.94
C ILE A 318 15.49 7.48 -0.50
N VAL A 319 15.00 6.62 -1.40
CA VAL A 319 14.79 5.20 -1.14
C VAL A 319 16.13 4.51 -0.86
N LEU A 320 17.15 4.71 -1.71
CA LEU A 320 18.48 4.13 -1.52
C LEU A 320 19.08 4.54 -0.17
N ILE A 321 19.06 5.82 0.17
CA ILE A 321 19.54 6.31 1.47
C ILE A 321 18.74 5.69 2.62
N SER A 322 17.42 5.56 2.47
CA SER A 322 16.56 4.95 3.49
C SER A 322 16.88 3.48 3.71
N THR A 323 17.23 2.72 2.66
CA THR A 323 17.65 1.32 2.80
C THR A 323 18.97 1.13 3.55
N LEU A 324 19.72 2.20 3.85
CA LEU A 324 20.94 2.15 4.64
C LEU A 324 20.70 2.32 6.16
N ILE A 325 19.51 2.76 6.57
CA ILE A 325 19.16 3.01 7.98
C ILE A 325 19.16 1.74 8.87
N PRO A 326 18.67 0.57 8.41
CA PRO A 326 18.65 -0.66 9.22
C PRO A 326 20.05 -1.11 9.67
N LYS A 327 20.16 -1.71 10.86
CA LYS A 327 21.43 -2.30 11.32
C LYS A 327 21.85 -3.42 10.35
N GLY A 328 23.13 -3.43 9.94
CA GLY A 328 23.67 -4.43 9.01
C GLY A 328 23.35 -4.21 7.54
N SER A 329 22.67 -3.12 7.18
CA SER A 329 22.20 -2.80 5.82
C SER A 329 23.29 -2.75 4.75
N MET A 330 24.57 -2.56 5.10
CA MET A 330 25.67 -2.49 4.14
C MET A 330 25.94 -3.81 3.40
N VAL A 331 25.38 -4.93 3.86
CA VAL A 331 25.44 -6.22 3.17
C VAL A 331 24.35 -6.28 2.08
N CYS A 332 24.60 -6.96 0.96
CA CYS A 332 23.64 -7.07 -0.15
C CYS A 332 22.35 -7.82 0.22
N ASN A 333 22.38 -8.70 1.22
CA ASN A 333 21.21 -9.42 1.77
C ASN A 333 21.46 -9.63 3.27
N PRO A 334 21.26 -8.59 4.11
CA PRO A 334 21.59 -8.69 5.53
C PRO A 334 20.63 -9.65 6.22
N VAL A 335 21.08 -10.32 7.28
CA VAL A 335 20.15 -10.96 8.22
C VAL A 335 19.70 -9.85 9.17
N LEU A 336 18.41 -9.53 9.17
CA LEU A 336 17.85 -8.53 10.10
C LEU A 336 17.97 -9.08 11.53
N LEU A 337 18.99 -8.62 12.25
CA LEU A 337 19.23 -8.95 13.65
C LEU A 337 17.97 -8.60 14.47
N HIS A 338 17.32 -9.63 15.03
CA HIS A 338 16.16 -9.55 15.91
C HIS A 338 16.58 -9.13 17.34
N ASP A 339 17.38 -8.07 17.49
CA ASP A 339 17.87 -7.66 18.81
C ASP A 339 16.69 -7.16 19.69
N GLU A 340 16.18 -8.06 20.54
CA GLU A 340 15.70 -8.00 21.94
C GLU A 340 15.17 -6.69 22.60
N GLU A 341 14.86 -5.60 21.89
CA GLU A 341 14.42 -4.32 22.52
C GLU A 341 12.96 -3.90 22.27
N LEU A 342 12.13 -4.76 21.66
CA LEU A 342 10.71 -4.43 21.44
C LEU A 342 9.88 -4.44 22.74
N ASP A 343 10.32 -5.17 23.78
CA ASP A 343 9.56 -5.30 25.02
C ASP A 343 9.82 -4.18 26.04
N SER A 344 11.06 -3.69 26.17
CA SER A 344 11.47 -2.77 27.25
C SER A 344 11.07 -1.31 27.03
N THR A 345 10.85 -0.89 25.79
CA THR A 345 10.62 0.54 25.46
C THR A 345 9.13 0.88 25.28
N MET A 346 8.26 -0.12 25.06
CA MET A 346 6.81 0.10 24.91
C MET A 346 6.10 0.36 26.25
N ASP A 347 6.68 -0.07 27.37
CA ASP A 347 6.22 0.32 28.71
C ASP A 347 6.33 1.85 28.93
N ASN A 348 7.31 2.49 28.29
CA ASN A 348 7.46 3.96 28.31
C ASN A 348 6.41 4.67 27.43
N VAL A 349 5.96 4.04 26.34
CA VAL A 349 4.92 4.60 25.47
C VAL A 349 3.54 4.49 26.15
N GLN A 350 3.23 3.36 26.79
CA GLN A 350 1.98 3.20 27.54
C GLN A 350 1.91 4.07 28.80
N SER A 351 3.03 4.31 29.49
CA SER A 351 3.06 5.22 30.63
C SER A 351 2.83 6.67 30.22
N SER A 352 3.28 7.09 29.03
CA SER A 352 2.99 8.44 28.49
C SER A 352 1.50 8.66 28.15
N ASP A 353 0.81 7.66 27.58
CA ASP A 353 -0.64 7.74 27.28
C ASP A 353 -1.53 7.54 28.53
N LYS A 354 -1.05 6.81 29.54
CA LYS A 354 -1.75 6.73 30.85
C LYS A 354 -1.61 8.02 31.66
N LEU A 355 -0.49 8.74 31.54
CA LEU A 355 -0.30 10.03 32.22
C LEU A 355 -1.16 11.15 31.62
N SER A 356 -1.39 11.15 30.30
CA SER A 356 -2.23 12.15 29.64
C SER A 356 -3.72 11.96 29.98
N HIS A 357 -4.20 10.72 30.09
CA HIS A 357 -5.57 10.44 30.53
C HIS A 357 -5.83 10.80 31.99
N LYS A 358 -4.87 10.52 32.88
CA LYS A 358 -5.02 10.81 34.32
C LYS A 358 -5.03 12.32 34.63
N LYS A 359 -4.40 13.14 33.78
CA LYS A 359 -4.37 14.60 33.92
C LYS A 359 -5.71 15.25 33.54
N ASN A 360 -6.42 14.68 32.56
CA ASN A 360 -7.76 15.14 32.18
C ASN A 360 -8.84 14.79 33.22
N ASP A 361 -8.71 13.64 33.90
CA ASP A 361 -9.66 13.22 34.95
C ASP A 361 -9.47 13.98 36.29
N SER A 362 -8.28 14.55 36.51
CA SER A 362 -7.98 15.32 37.72
C SER A 362 -8.33 16.81 37.61
N GLU A 363 -8.36 17.38 36.40
CA GLU A 363 -8.82 18.76 36.18
C GLU A 363 -10.36 18.90 36.17
N GLN A 364 -11.12 17.82 35.89
CA GLN A 364 -12.59 17.85 35.93
C GLN A 364 -13.21 17.69 37.33
N ASN A 365 -12.44 17.33 38.36
CA ASN A 365 -12.97 17.05 39.71
C ASN A 365 -12.79 18.19 40.73
N ILE A 366 -12.32 19.39 40.33
CA ILE A 366 -11.98 20.48 41.28
C ILE A 366 -12.99 21.64 41.30
N GLN A 367 -14.08 21.61 40.51
CA GLN A 367 -15.09 22.68 40.50
C GLN A 367 -16.50 22.17 40.84
N GLY A 368 -16.92 22.27 42.12
CA GLY A 368 -18.31 21.95 42.49
C GLY A 368 -18.72 21.84 43.97
N ASN A 369 -18.40 22.85 44.79
CA ASN A 369 -19.12 23.38 45.97
C ASN A 369 -19.49 22.50 47.22
N PRO A 370 -19.36 23.04 48.46
CA PRO A 370 -19.64 22.34 49.72
C PRO A 370 -21.00 22.72 50.35
N ARG A 371 -21.62 21.81 51.12
CA ARG A 371 -22.29 22.09 52.43
C ARG A 371 -23.09 20.89 52.96
N ASN A 372 -22.82 20.60 54.24
CA ASN A 372 -23.69 20.15 55.34
C ASN A 372 -24.72 19.04 55.10
N GLU A 373 -24.58 17.93 55.82
CA GLU A 373 -25.38 17.72 57.04
C GLU A 373 -24.85 16.55 57.90
N THR A 374 -24.90 16.84 59.19
CA THR A 374 -24.61 16.07 60.39
C THR A 374 -25.51 14.84 60.57
N ASP A 375 -24.90 13.80 61.17
CA ASP A 375 -25.43 12.97 62.27
C ASP A 375 -25.52 11.45 62.07
N SER A 376 -25.19 10.79 63.20
CA SER A 376 -25.38 9.38 63.57
C SER A 376 -24.20 8.41 63.39
N GLN A 377 -23.25 8.55 64.32
CA GLN A 377 -22.74 7.52 65.24
C GLN A 377 -22.90 6.01 64.93
N LEU A 378 -21.75 5.31 65.10
CA LEU A 378 -21.54 3.99 65.76
C LEU A 378 -22.26 2.77 65.13
N VAL A 379 -21.56 1.68 64.76
CA VAL A 379 -21.11 0.63 65.69
C VAL A 379 -20.27 -0.45 64.93
N LYS A 380 -19.11 -0.78 65.53
CA LYS A 380 -18.35 -2.05 65.61
C LYS A 380 -17.98 -2.87 64.36
N TYR A 381 -16.66 -3.05 64.21
CA TYR A 381 -15.94 -4.34 64.14
C TYR A 381 -16.77 -5.60 63.85
N PHE A 382 -16.58 -6.18 62.66
CA PHE A 382 -15.96 -7.50 62.45
C PHE A 382 -15.39 -7.57 61.03
#